data_AF-A0A942FF29-F1
#
_entry.id   AF-A0A942FF29-F1
#
_cell.length_a   1.000
_cell.length_b   1.000
_cell.length_c   1.000
_cell.angle_alpha   90.00
_cell.angle_beta   90.00
_cell.angle_gamma   90.00
#
_symmetry.space_group_name_H-M   'P 1'
#
loop_
_entity.id
_entity.type
_entity.pdbx_description
1 polymer ?
#
loop_
_entity_poly.entity_id
_entity_poly.type
_entity_poly.pdbx_seq_one_letter_code
_entity_poly.pdbx_strand_id
1 'polypeptide(L)'
;MDAVIQRDEIRNGRASNREAIIERKLRLVENPSSIVIAPKTREGHTFVKILFAFDRAVSRIRLRAGTYIKVQDAVSCLKQAEGFIARLNELILSLGDGRAVFGSYFEDPETKKMLAGRLSTYIILPRTSEGKEVALMIKRLDPAILQFRSICTDFARSEEILRNLIETIMNFDMMVQGLSSLASIPYDPPRDLGTLLKLSSPVDQSLETHVEDSTLREEEAPPKKGRKSGGMA
;
A
#
# COMPACT_ATOMS: atom_id res chain seq x y z
N MET A 1 27.77 -1.62 31.67
CA MET A 1 27.31 -2.96 31.22
C MET A 1 25.80 -2.98 30.98
N ASP A 2 25.04 -1.99 31.46
CA ASP A 2 23.56 -1.97 31.39
C ASP A 2 22.96 -1.65 30.01
N ALA A 3 23.71 -0.97 29.14
CA ALA A 3 23.23 -0.63 27.78
C ALA A 3 23.19 -1.84 26.82
N VAL A 4 23.91 -2.92 27.12
CA VAL A 4 23.93 -4.15 26.30
C VAL A 4 22.75 -5.05 26.69
N ILE A 5 22.45 -5.16 27.99
CA ILE A 5 21.34 -5.95 28.52
C ILE A 5 19.99 -5.39 28.08
N GLN A 6 19.80 -4.07 28.11
CA GLN A 6 18.57 -3.43 27.60
C GLN A 6 18.37 -3.63 26.09
N ARG A 7 19.45 -3.66 25.30
CA ARG A 7 19.36 -3.90 23.84
C ARG A 7 18.94 -5.33 23.53
N ASP A 8 19.43 -6.31 24.29
CA ASP A 8 19.09 -7.71 24.09
C ASP A 8 17.68 -8.06 24.58
N GLU A 9 17.19 -7.46 25.67
CA GLU A 9 15.79 -7.62 26.11
C GLU A 9 14.78 -7.01 25.14
N ILE A 10 15.05 -5.80 24.61
CA ILE A 10 14.22 -5.17 23.58
C ILE A 10 14.23 -5.98 22.28
N ARG A 11 15.36 -6.61 21.95
CA ARG A 11 15.52 -7.45 20.75
C ARG A 11 14.80 -8.79 20.92
N ASN A 12 14.87 -9.42 22.09
CA ASN A 12 14.15 -10.65 22.42
C ASN A 12 12.63 -10.46 22.50
N GLY A 13 12.16 -9.34 23.09
CA GLY A 13 10.73 -9.00 23.10
C GLY A 13 10.16 -8.73 21.69
N ARG A 14 10.96 -8.16 20.78
CA ARG A 14 10.57 -7.97 19.37
C ARG A 14 10.59 -9.27 18.56
N ALA A 15 11.52 -10.19 18.83
CA ALA A 15 11.57 -11.50 18.19
C ALA A 15 10.35 -12.35 18.59
N SER A 16 10.04 -12.42 19.89
CA SER A 16 8.84 -13.05 20.45
C SER A 16 7.55 -12.52 19.80
N ASN A 17 7.44 -11.20 19.63
CA ASN A 17 6.25 -10.59 19.02
C ASN A 17 6.13 -10.89 17.50
N ARG A 18 7.27 -10.99 16.79
CA ARG A 18 7.29 -11.34 15.35
C ARG A 18 6.85 -12.78 15.13
N GLU A 19 7.33 -13.70 15.94
CA GLU A 19 6.95 -15.12 15.90
C GLU A 19 5.46 -15.29 16.21
N ALA A 20 4.95 -14.61 17.24
CA ALA A 20 3.52 -14.64 17.58
C ALA A 20 2.62 -14.11 16.43
N ILE A 21 3.07 -13.06 15.72
CA ILE A 21 2.36 -12.54 14.55
C ILE A 21 2.32 -13.59 13.42
N ILE A 22 3.45 -14.23 13.11
CA ILE A 22 3.54 -15.23 12.05
C ILE A 22 2.72 -16.47 12.42
N GLU A 23 2.80 -16.93 13.65
CA GLU A 23 2.01 -18.06 14.14
C GLU A 23 0.51 -17.79 14.01
N ARG A 24 0.05 -16.60 14.46
CA ARG A 24 -1.34 -16.18 14.29
C ARG A 24 -1.74 -16.17 12.81
N LYS A 25 -0.87 -15.67 11.93
CA LYS A 25 -1.11 -15.66 10.49
C LYS A 25 -1.27 -17.08 9.93
N LEU A 26 -0.37 -17.99 10.27
CA LEU A 26 -0.42 -19.38 9.81
C LEU A 26 -1.73 -20.06 10.22
N ARG A 27 -2.19 -19.87 11.46
CA ARG A 27 -3.50 -20.37 11.92
C ARG A 27 -4.67 -19.80 11.12
N LEU A 28 -4.62 -18.53 10.74
CA LEU A 28 -5.70 -17.90 9.95
C LEU A 28 -5.75 -18.43 8.50
N VAL A 29 -4.61 -18.79 7.92
CA VAL A 29 -4.52 -19.32 6.54
C VAL A 29 -5.10 -20.73 6.42
N GLU A 30 -5.10 -21.51 7.51
CA GLU A 30 -5.72 -22.84 7.53
C GLU A 30 -7.22 -22.80 7.19
N ASN A 31 -7.87 -21.65 7.41
CA ASN A 31 -9.25 -21.47 6.98
C ASN A 31 -9.31 -21.32 5.44
N PRO A 32 -10.11 -22.14 4.73
CA PRO A 32 -10.23 -22.06 3.27
C PRO A 32 -10.72 -20.69 2.75
N SER A 33 -11.56 -20.01 3.54
CA SER A 33 -12.14 -18.70 3.21
C SER A 33 -11.20 -17.52 3.46
N SER A 34 -10.02 -17.78 4.03
CA SER A 34 -9.00 -16.74 4.21
C SER A 34 -8.55 -16.16 2.87
N ILE A 35 -8.20 -14.88 2.88
CA ILE A 35 -7.54 -14.23 1.74
C ILE A 35 -6.20 -13.71 2.24
N VAL A 36 -5.13 -14.15 1.59
CA VAL A 36 -3.79 -13.64 1.80
C VAL A 36 -3.56 -12.50 0.82
N ILE A 37 -3.16 -11.35 1.36
CA ILE A 37 -2.80 -10.16 0.58
C ILE A 37 -1.35 -9.85 0.92
N ALA A 38 -0.51 -9.73 -0.10
CA ALA A 38 0.91 -9.44 0.02
C ALA A 38 1.24 -8.13 -0.71
N PRO A 39 0.84 -6.96 -0.17
CA PRO A 39 1.12 -5.69 -0.83
C PRO A 39 2.62 -5.46 -0.99
N LYS A 40 3.01 -4.89 -2.12
CA LYS A 40 4.36 -4.45 -2.42
C LYS A 40 4.46 -2.92 -2.40
N THR A 41 3.33 -2.23 -2.58
CA THR A 41 3.25 -0.77 -2.64
C THR A 41 2.73 -0.18 -1.32
N ARG A 42 3.09 1.09 -1.03
CA ARG A 42 2.60 1.80 0.17
C ARG A 42 1.08 1.98 0.12
N GLU A 43 0.55 2.21 -1.08
CA GLU A 43 -0.85 2.34 -1.38
C GLU A 43 -1.60 1.04 -1.05
N GLY A 44 -1.09 -0.10 -1.53
CA GLY A 44 -1.63 -1.42 -1.21
C GLY A 44 -1.63 -1.72 0.29
N HIS A 45 -0.54 -1.40 1.00
CA HIS A 45 -0.49 -1.51 2.47
C HIS A 45 -1.58 -0.67 3.16
N THR A 46 -1.81 0.54 2.68
CA THR A 46 -2.81 1.47 3.23
C THR A 46 -4.22 0.94 2.99
N PHE A 47 -4.53 0.53 1.77
CA PHE A 47 -5.80 -0.11 1.42
C PHE A 47 -6.14 -1.29 2.34
N VAL A 48 -5.18 -2.20 2.56
CA VAL A 48 -5.43 -3.38 3.40
C VAL A 48 -5.70 -2.99 4.86
N LYS A 49 -5.02 -1.97 5.39
CA LYS A 49 -5.27 -1.50 6.76
C LYS A 49 -6.69 -0.94 6.90
N ILE A 50 -7.15 -0.16 5.91
CA ILE A 50 -8.53 0.38 5.87
C ILE A 50 -9.55 -0.75 5.72
N LEU A 51 -9.27 -1.76 4.87
CA LEU A 51 -10.12 -2.92 4.61
C LEU A 51 -10.53 -3.68 5.89
N PHE A 52 -9.62 -3.88 6.84
CA PHE A 52 -9.96 -4.57 8.09
C PHE A 52 -11.04 -3.84 8.88
N ALA A 53 -10.98 -2.51 8.93
CA ALA A 53 -11.99 -1.69 9.58
C ALA A 53 -13.29 -1.68 8.78
N PHE A 54 -13.21 -1.59 7.45
CA PHE A 54 -14.35 -1.71 6.55
C PHE A 54 -15.17 -2.98 6.78
N ASP A 55 -14.56 -4.16 6.65
CA ASP A 55 -15.27 -5.45 6.81
C ASP A 55 -15.90 -5.59 8.21
N ARG A 56 -15.19 -5.10 9.24
CA ARG A 56 -15.71 -5.08 10.61
C ARG A 56 -16.92 -4.15 10.75
N ALA A 57 -16.85 -2.95 10.20
CA ALA A 57 -17.92 -1.95 10.29
C ALA A 57 -19.16 -2.43 9.53
N VAL A 58 -19.02 -2.89 8.29
CA VAL A 58 -20.12 -3.42 7.47
C VAL A 58 -20.79 -4.62 8.17
N SER A 59 -20.01 -5.56 8.68
CA SER A 59 -20.52 -6.71 9.43
C SER A 59 -21.34 -6.27 10.65
N ARG A 60 -20.86 -5.28 11.40
CA ARG A 60 -21.57 -4.76 12.58
C ARG A 60 -22.84 -4.00 12.23
N ILE A 61 -22.83 -3.22 11.15
CA ILE A 61 -24.01 -2.52 10.66
C ILE A 61 -25.09 -3.55 10.30
N ARG A 62 -24.75 -4.59 9.53
CA ARG A 62 -25.69 -5.66 9.17
C ARG A 62 -26.29 -6.35 10.39
N LEU A 63 -25.48 -6.64 11.41
CA LEU A 63 -25.97 -7.29 12.65
C LEU A 63 -26.84 -6.39 13.53
N ARG A 64 -26.70 -5.06 13.45
CA ARG A 64 -27.41 -4.09 14.27
C ARG A 64 -28.56 -3.37 13.55
N ALA A 65 -28.71 -3.60 12.26
CA ALA A 65 -29.80 -3.05 11.47
C ALA A 65 -31.15 -3.52 12.04
N GLY A 66 -32.09 -2.59 12.18
CA GLY A 66 -33.43 -2.84 12.71
C GLY A 66 -33.53 -2.93 14.24
N THR A 67 -32.41 -2.96 14.97
CA THR A 67 -32.39 -2.97 16.44
C THR A 67 -31.81 -1.68 17.00
N TYR A 68 -30.55 -1.38 16.65
CA TYR A 68 -29.83 -0.20 17.13
C TYR A 68 -29.54 0.80 16.01
N ILE A 69 -29.55 0.35 14.76
CA ILE A 69 -29.33 1.17 13.57
C ILE A 69 -30.61 1.14 12.74
N LYS A 70 -31.10 2.30 12.30
CA LYS A 70 -32.28 2.35 11.42
C LYS A 70 -31.96 1.65 10.10
N VAL A 71 -32.91 0.88 9.60
CA VAL A 71 -32.74 0.10 8.36
C VAL A 71 -32.39 1.02 7.18
N GLN A 72 -33.00 2.21 7.10
CA GLN A 72 -32.72 3.18 6.05
C GLN A 72 -31.26 3.67 6.08
N ASP A 73 -30.72 3.96 7.26
CA ASP A 73 -29.33 4.37 7.43
C ASP A 73 -28.37 3.24 7.02
N ALA A 74 -28.67 2.01 7.44
CA ALA A 74 -27.90 0.83 7.05
C ALA A 74 -27.89 0.63 5.52
N VAL A 75 -29.06 0.73 4.87
CA VAL A 75 -29.17 0.61 3.40
C VAL A 75 -28.41 1.70 2.67
N SER A 76 -28.53 2.96 3.12
CA SER A 76 -27.80 4.09 2.54
C SER A 76 -26.28 3.88 2.61
N CYS A 77 -25.78 3.43 3.76
CA CYS A 77 -24.36 3.13 3.95
C CYS A 77 -23.87 1.95 3.09
N LEU A 78 -24.66 0.89 2.93
CA LEU A 78 -24.30 -0.22 2.06
C LEU A 78 -24.23 0.20 0.58
N LYS A 79 -25.13 1.08 0.13
CA LYS A 79 -25.04 1.68 -1.22
C LYS A 79 -23.76 2.50 -1.43
N GLN A 80 -23.28 3.20 -0.39
CA GLN A 80 -22.01 3.91 -0.48
C GLN A 80 -20.83 2.94 -0.65
N ALA A 81 -20.86 1.80 0.04
CA ALA A 81 -19.87 0.74 -0.11
C ALA A 81 -19.87 0.14 -1.53
N GLU A 82 -21.04 -0.13 -2.08
CA GLU A 82 -21.20 -0.58 -3.48
C GLU A 82 -20.65 0.45 -4.48
N GLY A 83 -20.97 1.74 -4.29
CA GLY A 83 -20.45 2.81 -5.12
C GLY A 83 -18.92 2.95 -5.03
N PHE A 84 -18.33 2.69 -3.87
CA PHE A 84 -16.87 2.62 -3.72
C PHE A 84 -16.26 1.43 -4.46
N ILE A 85 -16.85 0.24 -4.36
CA ILE A 85 -16.42 -0.97 -5.07
C ILE A 85 -16.38 -0.72 -6.59
N ALA A 86 -17.41 -0.07 -7.14
CA ALA A 86 -17.46 0.29 -8.55
C ALA A 86 -16.28 1.21 -8.95
N ARG A 87 -16.05 2.29 -8.19
CA ARG A 87 -14.91 3.21 -8.44
C ARG A 87 -13.56 2.53 -8.33
N LEU A 88 -13.39 1.63 -7.36
CA LEU A 88 -12.14 0.87 -7.21
C LEU A 88 -11.90 -0.04 -8.42
N ASN A 89 -12.97 -0.64 -8.96
CA ASN A 89 -12.87 -1.45 -10.17
C ASN A 89 -12.50 -0.61 -11.40
N GLU A 90 -13.08 0.58 -11.55
CA GLU A 90 -12.73 1.54 -12.62
C GLU A 90 -11.24 1.93 -12.55
N LEU A 91 -10.71 2.19 -11.35
CA LEU A 91 -9.29 2.48 -11.15
C LEU A 91 -8.39 1.29 -11.53
N ILE A 92 -8.79 0.06 -11.18
CA ILE A 92 -8.03 -1.14 -11.59
C ILE A 92 -8.00 -1.25 -13.11
N LEU A 93 -9.12 -0.97 -13.77
CA LEU A 93 -9.21 -0.98 -15.24
C LEU A 93 -8.35 0.12 -15.87
N SER A 94 -8.31 1.33 -15.30
CA SER A 94 -7.49 2.42 -15.83
C SER A 94 -5.98 2.18 -15.72
N LEU A 95 -5.56 1.37 -14.73
CA LEU A 95 -4.17 0.96 -14.54
C LEU A 95 -3.70 -0.10 -15.53
N GLY A 96 -4.62 -0.83 -16.18
CA GLY A 96 -4.30 -1.84 -17.18
C GLY A 96 -4.55 -1.34 -18.60
N ASP A 97 -3.56 -1.45 -19.50
CA ASP A 97 -3.78 -1.26 -20.95
C ASP A 97 -4.50 -2.47 -21.60
N GLY A 98 -5.43 -3.13 -20.89
CA GLY A 98 -6.07 -4.38 -21.32
C GLY A 98 -5.12 -5.61 -21.39
N ARG A 99 -3.83 -5.44 -21.05
CA ARG A 99 -2.79 -6.48 -21.06
C ARG A 99 -2.37 -6.97 -19.68
N ALA A 100 -3.04 -6.54 -18.61
CA ALA A 100 -2.77 -7.05 -17.28
C ALA A 100 -3.05 -8.56 -17.27
N VAL A 101 -1.98 -9.35 -17.24
CA VAL A 101 -2.07 -10.81 -17.07
C VAL A 101 -2.59 -11.02 -15.66
N PHE A 102 -3.91 -11.08 -15.56
CA PHE A 102 -4.62 -11.40 -14.35
C PHE A 102 -4.41 -12.89 -14.06
N GLY A 103 -3.26 -13.24 -13.49
CA GLY A 103 -2.95 -14.61 -13.06
C GLY A 103 -3.99 -15.14 -12.07
N SER A 104 -4.02 -16.46 -11.86
CA SER A 104 -4.91 -17.07 -10.86
C SER A 104 -4.72 -16.42 -9.49
N TYR A 105 -5.72 -15.65 -9.05
CA TYR A 105 -5.74 -15.01 -7.71
C TYR A 105 -6.02 -16.00 -6.59
N PHE A 106 -6.47 -17.19 -6.96
CA PHE A 106 -6.58 -18.33 -6.09
C PHE A 106 -5.20 -19.00 -6.03
N GLU A 107 -4.52 -18.74 -4.94
CA GLU A 107 -3.28 -19.42 -4.58
C GLU A 107 -3.64 -20.82 -4.09
N ASP A 108 -2.82 -21.80 -4.47
CA ASP A 108 -2.85 -23.11 -3.85
C ASP A 108 -2.55 -23.00 -2.33
N PRO A 109 -2.98 -23.98 -1.53
CA PRO A 109 -2.79 -23.94 -0.08
C PRO A 109 -1.33 -23.79 0.38
N GLU A 110 -0.36 -24.30 -0.39
CA GLU A 110 1.06 -24.21 -0.03
C GLU A 110 1.61 -22.80 -0.26
N THR A 111 1.29 -22.19 -1.41
CA THR A 111 1.63 -20.79 -1.70
C THR A 111 1.00 -19.85 -0.67
N LYS A 112 -0.26 -20.09 -0.27
CA LYS A 112 -0.93 -19.36 0.81
C LYS A 112 -0.13 -19.40 2.12
N LYS A 113 0.32 -20.59 2.54
CA LYS A 113 1.14 -20.78 3.75
C LYS A 113 2.50 -20.10 3.63
N MET A 114 3.16 -20.22 2.47
CA MET A 114 4.45 -19.60 2.20
C MET A 114 4.37 -18.06 2.32
N LEU A 115 3.32 -17.45 1.75
CA LEU A 115 3.09 -16.01 1.82
C LEU A 115 2.73 -15.56 3.26
N ALA A 116 1.95 -16.35 3.98
CA ALA A 116 1.60 -16.08 5.37
C ALA A 116 2.81 -16.00 6.31
N GLY A 117 3.88 -16.74 6.00
CA GLY A 117 5.14 -16.71 6.74
C GLY A 117 5.89 -15.36 6.65
N ARG A 118 5.51 -14.50 5.70
CA ARG A 118 6.13 -13.18 5.53
C ARG A 118 5.50 -12.14 6.46
N LEU A 119 6.30 -11.20 6.95
CA LEU A 119 5.79 -10.16 7.86
C LEU A 119 4.95 -9.11 7.14
N SER A 120 5.26 -8.81 5.89
CA SER A 120 4.57 -7.80 5.06
C SER A 120 3.22 -8.26 4.50
N THR A 121 2.77 -9.47 4.82
CA THR A 121 1.47 -9.99 4.36
C THR A 121 0.38 -9.76 5.38
N TYR A 122 -0.86 -9.75 4.89
CA TYR A 122 -2.05 -9.62 5.69
C TYR A 122 -2.98 -10.76 5.36
N ILE A 123 -3.68 -11.24 6.38
CA ILE A 123 -4.64 -12.31 6.21
C ILE A 123 -5.96 -11.81 6.74
N ILE A 124 -6.93 -11.73 5.84
CA ILE A 124 -8.29 -11.37 6.17
C ILE A 124 -9.17 -12.60 6.08
N LEU A 125 -10.10 -12.70 7.02
CA LEU A 125 -11.24 -13.61 6.99
C LEU A 125 -12.47 -12.73 6.78
N PRO A 126 -12.89 -12.51 5.53
CA PRO A 126 -14.00 -11.60 5.25
C PRO A 126 -15.27 -12.08 5.95
N ARG A 127 -15.92 -11.19 6.69
CA ARG A 127 -17.22 -11.44 7.34
C ARG A 127 -18.38 -11.04 6.44
N THR A 128 -18.09 -10.30 5.38
CA THR A 128 -19.06 -9.72 4.46
C THR A 128 -18.67 -9.99 3.01
N SER A 129 -19.65 -9.99 2.12
CA SER A 129 -19.46 -10.08 0.67
C SER A 129 -18.60 -8.93 0.15
N GLU A 130 -18.87 -7.72 0.62
CA GLU A 130 -18.20 -6.48 0.25
C GLU A 130 -16.75 -6.49 0.71
N GLY A 131 -16.49 -6.91 1.95
CA GLY A 131 -15.13 -7.08 2.47
C GLY A 131 -14.35 -8.11 1.65
N LYS A 132 -14.99 -9.19 1.22
CA LYS A 132 -14.37 -10.20 0.34
C LYS A 132 -14.02 -9.61 -1.02
N GLU A 133 -14.94 -8.87 -1.63
CA GLU A 133 -14.75 -8.26 -2.94
C GLU A 133 -13.63 -7.22 -2.93
N VAL A 134 -13.66 -6.28 -1.97
CA VAL A 134 -12.61 -5.27 -1.81
C VAL A 134 -11.25 -5.93 -1.53
N ALA A 135 -11.20 -7.00 -0.72
CA ALA A 135 -9.96 -7.75 -0.49
C ALA A 135 -9.36 -8.32 -1.79
N LEU A 136 -10.21 -8.89 -2.65
CA LEU A 136 -9.78 -9.42 -3.96
C LEU A 136 -9.36 -8.29 -4.90
N MET A 137 -10.08 -7.16 -4.91
CA MET A 137 -9.71 -5.98 -5.70
C MET A 137 -8.36 -5.41 -5.27
N ILE A 138 -8.09 -5.28 -3.97
CA ILE A 138 -6.78 -4.80 -3.48
C ILE A 138 -5.65 -5.76 -3.89
N LYS A 139 -5.90 -7.08 -3.81
CA LYS A 139 -4.96 -8.10 -4.25
C LYS A 139 -4.63 -7.98 -5.75
N ARG A 140 -5.57 -7.48 -6.56
CA ARG A 140 -5.39 -7.18 -8.00
C ARG A 140 -4.70 -5.84 -8.24
N LEU A 141 -5.10 -4.83 -7.49
CA LEU A 141 -4.66 -3.45 -7.65
C LEU A 141 -3.16 -3.29 -7.38
N ASP A 142 -2.64 -3.89 -6.31
CA ASP A 142 -1.24 -3.66 -5.90
C ASP A 142 -0.20 -4.09 -6.96
N PRO A 143 -0.30 -5.29 -7.57
CA PRO A 143 0.52 -5.64 -8.72
C PRO A 143 0.29 -4.72 -9.94
N ALA A 144 -0.95 -4.29 -10.18
CA ALA A 144 -1.27 -3.39 -11.29
C ALA A 144 -0.60 -2.02 -11.13
N ILE A 145 -0.58 -1.45 -9.91
CA ILE A 145 0.15 -0.22 -9.60
C ILE A 145 1.65 -0.41 -9.88
N LEU A 146 2.23 -1.53 -9.45
CA LEU A 146 3.65 -1.80 -9.66
C LEU A 146 3.98 -1.94 -11.14
N GLN A 147 3.15 -2.68 -11.89
CA GLN A 147 3.29 -2.84 -13.33
C GLN A 147 3.17 -1.50 -14.05
N PHE A 148 2.15 -0.71 -13.73
CA PHE A 148 1.95 0.63 -14.26
C PHE A 148 3.20 1.51 -14.07
N ARG A 149 3.74 1.56 -12.85
CA ARG A 149 4.97 2.31 -12.53
C ARG A 149 6.20 1.87 -13.33
N SER A 150 6.26 0.59 -13.74
CA SER A 150 7.39 0.05 -14.50
C SER A 150 7.29 0.28 -16.01
N ILE A 151 6.09 0.45 -16.55
CA ILE A 151 5.83 0.50 -18.01
C ILE A 151 5.43 1.90 -18.48
N CYS A 152 4.82 2.71 -17.62
CA CYS A 152 4.33 4.03 -17.99
C CYS A 152 5.48 4.98 -18.33
N THR A 153 5.52 5.43 -19.59
CA THR A 153 6.47 6.43 -20.09
C THR A 153 5.88 7.83 -20.22
N ASP A 154 4.54 7.93 -20.15
CA ASP A 154 3.81 9.20 -20.18
C ASP A 154 3.63 9.74 -18.76
N PHE A 155 4.44 10.75 -18.42
CA PHE A 155 4.43 11.36 -17.09
C PHE A 155 3.13 12.09 -16.76
N ALA A 156 2.44 12.67 -17.75
CA ALA A 156 1.16 13.36 -17.51
C ALA A 156 0.06 12.37 -17.14
N ARG A 157 -0.04 11.26 -17.89
CA ARG A 157 -0.95 10.15 -17.56
C ARG A 157 -0.59 9.51 -16.21
N SER A 158 0.70 9.41 -15.90
CA SER A 158 1.18 8.89 -14.61
C SER A 158 0.72 9.76 -13.44
N GLU A 159 0.86 11.08 -13.54
CA GLU A 159 0.40 12.00 -12.50
C GLU A 159 -1.11 11.88 -12.25
N GLU A 160 -1.91 11.89 -13.32
CA GLU A 160 -3.38 11.77 -13.22
C GLU A 160 -3.79 10.48 -12.52
N ILE A 161 -3.22 9.34 -12.93
CA ILE A 161 -3.55 8.03 -12.35
C ILE A 161 -3.12 7.94 -10.88
N LEU A 162 -1.95 8.49 -10.53
CA LEU A 162 -1.48 8.50 -9.15
C LEU A 162 -2.34 9.41 -8.27
N ARG A 163 -2.82 10.55 -8.79
CA ARG A 163 -3.77 11.41 -8.11
C ARG A 163 -5.09 10.69 -7.85
N ASN A 164 -5.66 10.05 -8.88
CA ASN A 164 -6.88 9.26 -8.76
C ASN A 164 -6.74 8.10 -7.76
N LEU A 165 -5.58 7.46 -7.71
CA LEU A 165 -5.26 6.42 -6.73
C LEU A 165 -5.27 6.97 -5.29
N ILE A 166 -4.62 8.11 -5.05
CA ILE A 166 -4.58 8.75 -3.73
C ILE A 166 -5.98 9.20 -3.30
N GLU A 167 -6.73 9.84 -4.20
CA GLU A 167 -8.12 10.23 -3.95
C GLU A 167 -9.01 9.02 -3.62
N THR A 168 -8.81 7.90 -4.32
CA THR A 168 -9.54 6.65 -4.03
C THR A 168 -9.24 6.13 -2.62
N ILE A 169 -7.97 6.19 -2.18
CA ILE A 169 -7.58 5.81 -0.80
C ILE A 169 -8.25 6.73 0.22
N MET A 170 -8.24 8.05 -0.02
CA MET A 170 -8.87 9.02 0.88
C MET A 170 -10.37 8.82 0.98
N ASN A 171 -11.04 8.63 -0.16
CA ASN A 171 -12.47 8.33 -0.22
C ASN A 171 -12.80 7.02 0.52
N PHE A 172 -11.90 6.03 0.46
CA PHE A 172 -12.08 4.79 1.23
C PHE A 172 -12.00 5.05 2.74
N ASP A 173 -10.97 5.77 3.19
CA ASP A 173 -10.75 6.13 4.59
C ASP A 173 -11.94 6.90 5.17
N MET A 174 -12.38 7.96 4.49
CA MET A 174 -13.54 8.76 4.88
C MET A 174 -14.83 7.95 4.93
N MET A 175 -15.07 7.09 3.94
CA MET A 175 -16.23 6.19 3.96
C MET A 175 -16.19 5.27 5.17
N VAL A 176 -15.04 4.65 5.45
CA VAL A 176 -14.87 3.73 6.59
C VAL A 176 -15.00 4.45 7.92
N GLN A 177 -14.56 5.70 8.03
CA GLN A 177 -14.80 6.53 9.20
C GLN A 177 -16.31 6.73 9.44
N GLY A 178 -17.07 7.06 8.39
CA GLY A 178 -18.53 7.18 8.45
C GLY A 178 -19.21 5.87 8.88
N LEU A 179 -18.83 4.75 8.25
CA LEU A 179 -19.34 3.42 8.61
C LEU A 179 -19.02 3.03 10.05
N SER A 180 -17.79 3.33 10.51
CA SER A 180 -17.35 2.99 11.87
C SER A 180 -18.07 3.82 12.92
N SER A 181 -18.33 5.10 12.64
CA SER A 181 -19.16 5.97 13.47
C SER A 181 -20.58 5.41 13.62
N LEU A 182 -21.24 5.07 12.51
CA LEU A 182 -22.58 4.47 12.52
C LEU A 182 -22.60 3.12 13.26
N ALA A 183 -21.56 2.31 13.10
CA ALA A 183 -21.42 1.03 13.79
C ALA A 183 -21.08 1.16 15.28
N SER A 184 -20.72 2.37 15.74
CA SER A 184 -20.15 2.66 17.06
C SER A 184 -18.91 1.80 17.35
N ILE A 185 -17.97 1.77 16.41
CA ILE A 185 -16.68 1.07 16.53
C ILE A 185 -15.56 2.11 16.40
N PRO A 186 -14.52 2.05 17.24
CA PRO A 186 -13.35 2.91 17.08
C PRO A 186 -12.65 2.61 15.75
N TYR A 187 -12.27 3.67 15.05
CA TYR A 187 -11.50 3.62 13.82
C TYR A 187 -10.34 4.60 13.91
N ASP A 188 -9.13 4.07 13.79
CA ASP A 188 -7.90 4.85 13.71
C ASP A 188 -7.38 4.77 12.27
N PRO A 189 -7.31 5.90 11.54
CA PRO A 189 -6.75 5.93 10.20
C PRO A 189 -5.31 5.40 10.14
N PRO A 190 -4.89 4.75 9.04
CA PRO A 190 -3.52 4.30 8.88
C PRO A 190 -2.53 5.49 8.97
N ARG A 191 -1.45 5.34 9.75
CA ARG A 191 -0.40 6.37 9.89
C ARG A 191 0.22 6.83 8.57
N ASP A 192 0.22 5.94 7.56
CA ASP A 192 0.85 6.19 6.27
C ASP A 192 0.01 7.15 5.38
N LEU A 193 -1.25 7.40 5.73
CA LEU A 193 -2.17 8.26 4.98
C LEU A 193 -1.61 9.69 4.83
N GLY A 194 -1.06 10.25 5.91
CA GLY A 194 -0.43 11.58 5.89
C GLY A 194 0.81 11.66 5.01
N THR A 195 1.47 10.53 4.72
CA THR A 195 2.62 10.48 3.81
C THR A 195 2.16 10.45 2.36
N LEU A 196 1.05 9.79 2.06
CA LEU A 196 0.45 9.77 0.72
C LEU A 196 -0.06 11.16 0.30
N LEU A 197 -0.60 11.94 1.23
CA LEU A 197 -1.05 13.32 0.98
C LEU A 197 0.09 14.25 0.54
N LYS A 198 1.28 14.09 1.12
CA LYS A 198 2.46 14.89 0.75
C LYS A 198 2.95 14.61 -0.67
N LEU A 199 2.66 13.42 -1.21
CA LEU A 199 3.05 13.02 -2.57
C LEU A 199 2.08 13.53 -3.65
N SER A 200 0.88 13.95 -3.26
CA SER A 200 -0.14 14.54 -4.18
C SER A 200 -0.16 16.07 -4.13
N SER A 201 0.59 16.68 -3.22
CA SER A 201 0.74 18.14 -3.19
C SER A 201 1.59 18.56 -4.40
N PRO A 202 1.17 19.56 -5.19
CA PRO A 202 2.01 20.09 -6.25
C PRO A 202 3.34 20.49 -5.61
N VAL A 203 4.44 20.01 -6.19
CA VAL A 203 5.76 20.52 -5.86
C VAL A 203 5.70 22.02 -6.13
N ASP A 204 5.85 22.85 -5.09
CA ASP A 204 6.02 24.29 -5.26
C ASP A 204 7.14 24.49 -6.28
N GLN A 205 6.78 24.95 -7.49
CA GLN A 205 7.71 25.33 -8.55
C GLN A 205 8.45 26.65 -8.21
N SER A 206 8.69 26.94 -6.93
CA SER A 206 9.45 28.11 -6.50
C SER A 206 10.96 27.85 -6.44
N LEU A 207 11.47 26.87 -7.18
CA LEU A 207 12.90 26.58 -7.33
C LEU A 207 13.32 26.68 -8.80
N GLU A 208 12.97 27.80 -9.44
CA GLU A 208 13.77 28.35 -10.53
C GLU A 208 14.24 29.75 -10.12
N THR A 209 15.52 29.86 -9.75
CA THR A 209 16.52 30.76 -10.37
C THR A 209 17.67 30.98 -9.38
N HIS A 210 18.70 30.14 -9.49
CA HIS A 210 20.07 30.63 -9.30
C HIS A 210 20.91 30.01 -10.43
N VAL A 211 20.82 30.65 -11.59
CA VAL A 211 21.92 30.65 -12.56
C VAL A 211 22.97 31.56 -11.95
N GLU A 212 23.93 30.99 -11.23
CA GLU A 212 25.22 31.66 -11.06
C GLU A 212 26.11 31.28 -12.25
N ASP A 213 26.06 32.17 -13.21
CA ASP A 213 27.08 32.43 -14.20
C ASP A 213 28.45 32.57 -13.51
N SER A 214 29.37 31.66 -13.80
CA SER A 214 30.80 31.86 -13.54
C SER A 214 31.63 31.13 -14.59
N THR A 215 31.78 31.81 -15.73
CA THR A 215 33.04 31.99 -16.45
C THR A 215 34.08 30.87 -16.37
N LEU A 216 34.24 30.19 -17.51
CA LEU A 216 35.47 29.68 -18.11
C LEU A 216 36.77 30.06 -17.37
N ARG A 217 37.47 29.06 -16.83
CA ARG A 217 38.94 29.05 -16.75
C ARG A 217 39.46 27.64 -17.03
N GLU A 218 39.99 27.49 -18.23
CA GLU A 218 40.98 26.48 -18.56
C GLU A 218 42.20 26.69 -17.67
N GLU A 219 42.72 25.63 -17.02
CA GLU A 219 44.14 25.56 -16.66
C GLU A 219 44.61 24.10 -16.48
N GLU A 220 45.24 23.64 -17.57
CA GLU A 220 46.40 22.76 -17.70
C GLU A 220 46.68 21.63 -16.69
N ALA A 221 46.73 20.42 -17.26
CA ALA A 221 47.35 19.23 -16.68
C ALA A 221 48.89 19.36 -16.60
N PRO A 222 49.55 18.85 -15.54
CA PRO A 222 51.01 18.87 -15.45
C PRO A 222 51.66 17.81 -16.36
N PRO A 223 52.80 18.11 -17.00
CA PRO A 223 53.41 17.26 -18.02
C PRO A 223 54.17 16.07 -17.44
N LYS A 224 54.04 14.93 -18.15
CA LYS A 224 54.87 13.73 -17.99
C LYS A 224 56.33 14.06 -18.36
N LYS A 225 57.24 13.97 -17.40
CA LYS A 225 58.69 13.96 -17.67
C LYS A 225 59.09 12.67 -18.38
N GLY A 226 59.30 12.77 -19.70
CA GLY A 226 60.08 11.80 -20.46
C GLY A 226 61.54 11.85 -20.01
N ARG A 227 62.10 10.68 -19.69
CA ARG A 227 63.55 10.51 -19.49
C ARG A 227 64.12 9.80 -20.71
N LYS A 228 65.16 10.43 -21.25
CA LYS A 228 65.85 10.22 -22.52
C LYS A 228 66.30 8.78 -22.78
N SER A 229 66.21 8.44 -24.06
CA SER A 229 67.01 7.49 -24.83
C SER A 229 68.51 7.82 -24.86
N GLY A 230 69.32 6.77 -25.00
CA GLY A 230 70.76 6.76 -25.32
C GLY A 230 71.50 5.88 -24.31
N GLY A 231 72.10 4.73 -24.63
CA GLY A 231 72.66 4.27 -25.90
C GLY A 231 74.16 4.03 -25.70
N MET A 232 74.51 2.75 -25.50
CA MET A 232 75.82 2.05 -25.65
C MET A 232 77.14 2.84 -25.57
N ALA A 233 78.00 2.39 -24.65
CA ALA A 233 79.33 1.87 -24.96
C ALA A 233 79.71 0.83 -23.89
#